data_AF-A0A524JD65-F1
#
_entry.id   AF-A0A524JD65-F1
#
_cell.length_a   1.000
_cell.length_b   1.000
_cell.length_c   1.000
_cell.angle_alpha   90.00
_cell.angle_beta   90.00
_cell.angle_gamma   90.00
#
_symmetry.space_group_name_H-M   'P 1'
#
loop_
_entity.id
_entity.type
_entity.pdbx_description
1 polymer ?
#
loop_
_entity_poly.entity_id
_entity_poly.type
_entity_poly.pdbx_seq_one_letter_code
_entity_poly.pdbx_strand_id
1 'polypeptide(L)'
;MGIVLKQSFNNTVITYLGFGMGAVNVMFLYTNFMSDAYYGLINVILSASAVLMPLLAFGVPNALVKFYSAFEQEHSKDGFLTLMLFLPLALILPIALLTFLTNETIGNFLSKENPMVKDYVWYIFLIGMAMAYFEVFYAWSRIRLKSVFGNFMKEIFCRVGQTLLLLLLYWDIITIPFFLKALVGFYLLRTIIMKIYAYRLLTPKFSFEWPRNTLN
;
A
#
# COMPACT_ATOMS: atom_id res chain seq x y z
N MET A 1 23.74 19.98 -2.66
CA MET A 1 23.56 18.82 -3.57
C MET A 1 23.85 17.44 -2.94
N GLY A 2 24.70 17.32 -1.90
CA GLY A 2 25.04 16.00 -1.33
C GLY A 2 23.91 15.21 -0.64
N ILE A 3 22.89 15.90 -0.08
CA ILE A 3 21.75 15.24 0.57
C ILE A 3 20.92 14.44 -0.45
N VAL A 4 20.72 15.00 -1.65
CA VAL A 4 19.97 14.34 -2.73
C VAL A 4 20.73 13.12 -3.27
N LEU A 5 22.06 13.23 -3.39
CA LEU A 5 22.91 12.12 -3.85
C LEU A 5 22.88 10.95 -2.85
N LYS A 6 23.02 11.23 -1.55
CA LYS A 6 22.93 10.22 -0.48
C LYS A 6 21.55 9.57 -0.42
N GLN A 7 20.49 10.35 -0.64
CA GLN A 7 19.12 9.85 -0.68
C GLN A 7 18.85 8.96 -1.90
N SER A 8 19.34 9.36 -3.08
CA SER A 8 19.25 8.55 -4.29
C SER A 8 19.99 7.23 -4.13
N PHE A 9 21.24 7.27 -3.66
CA PHE A 9 22.04 6.08 -3.39
C PHE A 9 21.35 5.11 -2.42
N ASN A 10 20.85 5.63 -1.28
CA ASN A 10 20.12 4.80 -0.32
C ASN A 10 18.86 4.19 -0.93
N ASN A 11 18.10 4.94 -1.74
CA ASN A 11 16.93 4.41 -2.43
C ASN A 11 17.32 3.28 -3.40
N THR A 12 18.39 3.44 -4.17
CA THR A 12 18.91 2.41 -5.07
C THR A 12 19.28 1.14 -4.31
N VAL A 13 20.06 1.25 -3.24
CA VAL A 13 20.44 0.10 -2.40
C VAL A 13 19.20 -0.62 -1.86
N ILE A 14 18.22 0.14 -1.35
CA ILE A 14 16.96 -0.41 -0.85
C ILE A 14 16.22 -1.19 -1.94
N THR A 15 16.12 -0.65 -3.15
CA THR A 15 15.43 -1.29 -4.26
C THR A 15 16.15 -2.57 -4.72
N TYR A 16 17.48 -2.56 -4.80
CA TYR A 16 18.26 -3.77 -5.12
C TYR A 16 18.12 -4.86 -4.07
N LEU A 17 18.18 -4.51 -2.78
CA LEU A 17 17.96 -5.46 -1.69
C LEU A 17 16.53 -6.02 -1.69
N GLY A 18 15.55 -5.15 -1.92
CA GLY A 18 14.16 -5.56 -2.11
C GLY A 18 14.05 -6.57 -3.25
N PHE A 19 14.58 -6.23 -4.43
CA PHE A 19 14.58 -7.12 -5.59
C PHE A 19 15.18 -8.49 -5.27
N GLY A 20 16.37 -8.54 -4.66
CA GLY A 20 17.01 -9.78 -4.23
C GLY A 20 16.14 -10.62 -3.30
N MET A 21 15.57 -10.02 -2.25
CA MET A 21 14.66 -10.73 -1.33
C MET A 21 13.40 -11.24 -2.04
N GLY A 22 12.86 -10.47 -2.99
CA GLY A 22 11.68 -10.91 -3.74
C GLY A 22 11.96 -12.08 -4.67
N ALA A 23 13.12 -12.06 -5.33
CA ALA A 23 13.58 -13.17 -6.17
C ALA A 23 13.73 -14.45 -5.33
N VAL A 24 14.33 -14.34 -4.13
CA VAL A 24 14.46 -15.47 -3.20
C VAL A 24 13.09 -15.98 -2.75
N ASN A 25 12.16 -15.09 -2.40
CA ASN A 25 10.80 -15.49 -2.03
C ASN A 25 10.12 -16.26 -3.16
N VAL A 26 10.15 -15.75 -4.39
CA VAL A 26 9.46 -16.34 -5.55
C VAL A 26 10.13 -17.62 -6.02
N MET A 27 11.43 -17.60 -6.26
CA MET A 27 12.14 -18.73 -6.89
C MET A 27 12.40 -19.88 -5.93
N PHE A 28 12.53 -19.61 -4.63
CA PHE A 28 12.92 -20.61 -3.63
C PHE A 28 11.80 -20.90 -2.64
N LEU A 29 11.30 -19.89 -1.94
CA LEU A 29 10.38 -20.13 -0.82
C LEU A 29 8.98 -20.53 -1.28
N TYR A 30 8.40 -19.82 -2.27
CA TYR A 30 7.04 -20.12 -2.72
C TYR A 30 6.95 -21.43 -3.49
N THR A 31 7.94 -21.76 -4.32
CA THR A 31 7.98 -22.98 -5.14
C THR A 31 8.27 -24.24 -4.33
N ASN A 32 9.00 -24.15 -3.21
CA ASN A 32 9.32 -25.32 -2.37
C ASN A 32 8.35 -25.51 -1.19
N PHE A 33 7.75 -24.44 -0.66
CA PHE A 33 6.98 -24.50 0.59
C PHE A 33 5.47 -24.35 0.42
N MET A 34 4.99 -24.08 -0.79
CA MET A 34 3.58 -23.90 -1.07
C MET A 34 3.18 -24.59 -2.38
N SER A 35 1.99 -25.20 -2.41
CA SER A 35 1.43 -25.78 -3.63
C SER A 35 1.16 -24.67 -4.67
N ASP A 36 1.38 -24.97 -5.94
CA ASP A 36 1.20 -24.05 -7.08
C ASP A 36 -0.16 -23.35 -7.07
N ALA A 37 -1.22 -24.04 -6.62
CA ALA A 37 -2.57 -23.48 -6.52
C ALA A 37 -2.65 -22.29 -5.56
N TYR A 38 -1.97 -22.36 -4.40
CA TYR A 38 -1.97 -21.29 -3.41
C TYR A 38 -1.01 -20.16 -3.77
N TYR A 39 0.11 -20.49 -4.40
CA TYR A 39 1.00 -19.47 -4.96
C TYR A 39 0.30 -18.65 -6.06
N GLY A 40 -0.46 -19.32 -6.94
CA GLY A 40 -1.32 -18.67 -7.92
C GLY A 40 -2.38 -17.78 -7.27
N LEU A 41 -3.05 -18.27 -6.22
CA LEU A 41 -4.03 -17.50 -5.45
C LEU A 41 -3.43 -16.20 -4.88
N ILE A 42 -2.26 -16.27 -4.24
CA ILE A 42 -1.58 -15.08 -3.69
C ILE A 42 -1.24 -14.08 -4.79
N ASN A 43 -0.71 -14.56 -5.93
CA ASN A 43 -0.37 -13.68 -7.05
C ASN A 43 -1.59 -12.98 -7.64
N VAL A 44 -2.70 -13.71 -7.81
CA VAL A 44 -3.96 -13.13 -8.27
C VAL A 44 -4.45 -12.07 -7.28
N ILE A 45 -4.43 -12.38 -5.97
CA ILE A 45 -4.84 -11.44 -4.93
C ILE A 45 -3.98 -10.17 -4.96
N LEU A 46 -2.65 -10.31 -4.96
CA LEU A 46 -1.72 -9.18 -4.95
C LEU A 46 -1.81 -8.35 -6.23
N SER A 47 -1.93 -8.99 -7.39
CA SER A 47 -2.02 -8.30 -8.68
C SER A 47 -3.35 -7.56 -8.84
N ALA A 48 -4.47 -8.19 -8.49
CA ALA A 48 -5.77 -7.53 -8.46
C ALA A 48 -5.78 -6.35 -7.48
N SER A 49 -5.15 -6.50 -6.31
CA SER A 49 -5.00 -5.41 -5.33
C SER A 49 -4.15 -4.26 -5.87
N ALA A 50 -3.08 -4.58 -6.60
CA ALA A 50 -2.21 -3.58 -7.22
C ALA A 50 -2.92 -2.78 -8.33
N VAL A 51 -3.85 -3.40 -9.05
CA VAL A 51 -4.73 -2.71 -10.02
C VAL A 51 -5.76 -1.83 -9.30
N LEU A 52 -6.29 -2.29 -8.15
CA LEU A 52 -7.24 -1.54 -7.34
C LEU A 52 -6.60 -0.32 -6.66
N MET A 53 -5.33 -0.41 -6.26
CA MET A 53 -4.58 0.64 -5.57
C MET A 53 -4.69 2.03 -6.23
N PRO A 54 -4.33 2.24 -7.51
CA PRO A 54 -4.39 3.56 -8.14
C PRO A 54 -5.82 4.11 -8.26
N LEU A 55 -6.82 3.23 -8.42
CA LEU A 55 -8.23 3.61 -8.46
C LEU A 55 -8.68 4.17 -7.10
N LEU A 56 -8.30 3.50 -6.01
CA LEU A 56 -8.62 3.93 -4.64
C LEU A 56 -7.81 5.17 -4.21
N ALA A 57 -6.56 5.29 -4.65
CA ALA A 57 -5.71 6.43 -4.35
C ALA A 57 -6.10 7.68 -5.16
N PHE A 58 -6.82 7.53 -6.27
CA PHE A 58 -7.37 8.61 -7.10
C PHE A 58 -6.39 9.75 -7.42
N GLY A 59 -5.13 9.42 -7.68
CA GLY A 59 -4.09 10.41 -8.00
C GLY A 59 -3.69 11.34 -6.85
N VAL A 60 -4.26 11.18 -5.65
CA VAL A 60 -3.93 11.94 -4.43
C VAL A 60 -2.43 11.97 -4.15
N PRO A 61 -1.68 10.85 -4.22
CA PRO A 61 -0.24 10.88 -3.97
C PRO A 61 0.52 11.86 -4.88
N ASN A 62 0.13 11.96 -6.16
CA ASN A 62 0.76 12.84 -7.13
C ASN A 62 0.35 14.30 -6.91
N ALA A 63 -0.94 14.53 -6.66
CA ALA A 63 -1.45 15.88 -6.36
C ALA A 63 -0.80 16.44 -5.10
N LEU A 64 -0.63 15.61 -4.08
CA LEU A 64 -0.03 15.99 -2.81
C LEU A 64 1.45 16.40 -2.96
N VAL A 65 2.26 15.66 -3.71
CA VAL A 65 3.66 16.06 -3.95
C VAL A 65 3.77 17.32 -4.83
N LYS A 66 2.88 17.49 -5.82
CA LYS A 66 2.96 18.59 -6.79
C LYS A 66 2.43 19.92 -6.25
N PHE A 67 1.27 19.91 -5.59
CA PHE A 67 0.55 21.13 -5.23
C PHE A 67 0.85 21.60 -3.80
N TYR A 68 1.41 20.76 -2.93
CA TYR A 68 1.69 21.17 -1.54
C TYR A 68 2.61 22.40 -1.46
N SER A 69 3.65 22.46 -2.30
CA SER A 69 4.58 23.60 -2.34
C SER A 69 4.00 24.86 -2.96
N ALA A 70 2.85 24.78 -3.65
CA ALA A 70 2.19 25.91 -4.28
C ALA A 70 1.31 26.72 -3.29
N PHE A 71 0.96 26.15 -2.13
CA PHE A 71 0.26 26.87 -1.08
C PHE A 71 1.28 27.65 -0.24
N GLU A 72 1.10 28.96 -0.07
CA GLU A 72 2.00 29.79 0.74
C GLU A 72 1.55 29.85 2.21
N GLN A 73 0.24 29.99 2.46
CA GLN A 73 -0.33 30.11 3.81
C GLN A 73 -0.39 28.75 4.55
N GLU A 74 0.00 28.73 5.83
CA GLU A 74 -0.04 27.51 6.67
C GLU A 74 -1.46 26.93 6.82
N HIS A 75 -2.47 27.78 6.99
CA HIS A 75 -3.87 27.32 7.09
C HIS A 75 -4.35 26.60 5.82
N SER A 76 -3.96 27.08 4.63
CA SER A 76 -4.31 26.42 3.36
C SER A 76 -3.59 25.08 3.18
N LYS A 77 -2.38 24.93 3.73
CA LYS A 77 -1.63 23.67 3.69
C LYS A 77 -2.30 22.60 4.54
N ASP A 78 -2.75 22.95 5.75
CA ASP A 78 -3.41 22.01 6.67
C ASP A 78 -4.78 21.55 6.13
N GLY A 79 -5.56 22.47 5.54
CA GLY A 79 -6.80 22.14 4.82
C GLY A 79 -6.57 21.23 3.63
N PHE A 80 -5.54 21.49 2.82
CA PHE A 80 -5.17 20.66 1.67
C PHE A 80 -4.75 19.23 2.08
N LEU A 81 -3.95 19.10 3.14
CA LEU A 81 -3.56 17.80 3.69
C LEU A 81 -4.77 16.99 4.19
N THR A 82 -5.71 17.66 4.87
CA THR A 82 -6.94 17.04 5.34
C THR A 82 -7.80 16.56 4.16
N LEU A 83 -7.93 17.38 3.11
CA LEU A 83 -8.63 17.01 1.87
C LEU A 83 -7.98 15.80 1.20
N MET A 84 -6.66 15.77 1.10
CA MET A 84 -5.91 14.65 0.52
C MET A 84 -6.04 13.34 1.33
N LEU A 85 -6.36 13.42 2.63
CA LEU A 85 -6.67 12.23 3.43
C LEU A 85 -8.14 11.80 3.27
N PHE A 86 -9.06 12.75 3.10
CA PHE A 86 -10.49 12.51 2.99
C PHE A 86 -10.91 12.04 1.59
N LEU A 87 -10.26 12.54 0.53
CA LEU A 87 -10.60 12.20 -0.86
C LEU A 87 -10.49 10.68 -1.16
N PRO A 88 -9.39 9.98 -0.80
CA PRO A 88 -9.33 8.52 -0.93
C PRO A 88 -10.42 7.84 -0.10
N LEU A 89 -10.68 8.33 1.12
CA LEU A 89 -11.68 7.75 2.02
C LEU A 89 -13.09 7.81 1.42
N ALA A 90 -13.43 8.95 0.81
CA ALA A 90 -14.71 9.18 0.15
C ALA A 90 -14.93 8.29 -1.09
N LEU A 91 -13.84 7.86 -1.76
CA LEU A 91 -13.92 6.92 -2.90
C LEU A 91 -13.89 5.45 -2.47
N ILE A 92 -13.16 5.15 -1.40
CA ILE A 92 -13.09 3.81 -0.85
C ILE A 92 -14.45 3.35 -0.34
N LEU A 93 -15.28 4.24 0.20
CA LEU A 93 -16.62 3.91 0.72
C LEU A 93 -17.60 3.39 -0.36
N PRO A 94 -17.83 4.09 -1.49
CA PRO A 94 -18.66 3.56 -2.57
C PRO A 94 -18.03 2.37 -3.27
N ILE A 95 -16.70 2.32 -3.41
CA ILE A 95 -16.03 1.15 -4.02
C ILE A 95 -16.13 -0.08 -3.11
N ALA A 96 -16.06 0.08 -1.78
CA ALA A 96 -16.31 -1.00 -0.82
C ALA A 96 -17.73 -1.55 -0.99
N LEU A 97 -18.71 -0.66 -1.09
CA LEU A 97 -20.11 -1.03 -1.29
C LEU A 97 -20.30 -1.76 -2.63
N LEU A 98 -19.76 -1.23 -3.72
CA LEU A 98 -19.80 -1.89 -5.03
C LEU A 98 -19.12 -3.26 -4.99
N THR A 99 -17.98 -3.39 -4.32
CA THR A 99 -17.27 -4.66 -4.16
C THR A 99 -18.11 -5.67 -3.36
N PHE A 100 -18.84 -5.21 -2.35
CA PHE A 100 -19.75 -6.07 -1.59
C PHE A 100 -20.92 -6.57 -2.44
N LEU A 101 -21.52 -5.69 -3.27
CA LEU A 101 -22.63 -6.04 -4.16
C LEU A 101 -22.19 -6.90 -5.36
N THR A 102 -20.97 -6.70 -5.87
CA THR A 102 -20.44 -7.39 -7.06
C THR A 102 -19.50 -8.55 -6.71
N ASN A 103 -19.44 -8.94 -5.43
CA ASN A 103 -18.54 -9.98 -4.94
C ASN A 103 -18.70 -11.30 -5.72
N GLU A 104 -19.94 -11.69 -6.02
CA GLU A 104 -20.18 -12.90 -6.83
C GLU A 104 -19.69 -12.77 -8.28
N THR A 105 -19.88 -11.62 -8.92
CA THR A 105 -19.43 -11.36 -10.29
C THR A 105 -17.91 -11.32 -10.39
N ILE A 106 -17.27 -10.60 -9.47
CA ILE A 106 -15.81 -10.48 -9.36
C ILE A 106 -15.22 -11.85 -9.02
N GLY A 107 -15.81 -12.55 -8.05
CA GLY A 107 -15.42 -13.90 -7.65
C GLY A 107 -15.54 -14.89 -8.80
N ASN A 108 -16.63 -14.86 -9.58
CA ASN A 108 -16.80 -15.73 -10.75
C ASN A 108 -15.84 -15.38 -11.89
N PHE A 109 -15.51 -14.10 -12.09
CA PHE A 109 -14.52 -13.67 -13.09
C PHE A 109 -13.10 -14.14 -12.71
N LEU A 110 -12.71 -13.98 -11.45
CA LEU A 110 -11.41 -14.42 -10.93
C LEU A 110 -11.30 -15.94 -10.77
N SER A 111 -12.43 -16.62 -10.54
CA SER A 111 -12.50 -18.09 -10.41
C SER A 111 -12.25 -18.83 -11.72
N LYS A 112 -12.27 -18.13 -12.87
CA LYS A 112 -11.88 -18.71 -14.16
C LYS A 112 -10.43 -19.19 -14.16
N GLU A 113 -9.55 -18.49 -13.45
CA GLU A 113 -8.13 -18.85 -13.31
C GLU A 113 -7.90 -19.72 -12.06
N ASN A 114 -8.59 -19.42 -10.95
CA ASN A 114 -8.43 -20.20 -9.71
C ASN A 114 -9.72 -20.22 -8.86
N PRO A 115 -10.39 -21.38 -8.72
CA PRO A 115 -11.67 -21.51 -8.00
C PRO A 115 -11.61 -21.03 -6.54
N MET A 116 -10.43 -21.06 -5.92
CA MET A 116 -10.25 -20.67 -4.53
C MET A 116 -10.37 -19.16 -4.32
N VAL A 117 -10.24 -18.32 -5.36
CA VAL A 117 -10.21 -16.86 -5.22
C VAL A 117 -11.54 -16.28 -4.76
N LYS A 118 -12.66 -16.97 -5.01
CA LYS A 118 -14.01 -16.49 -4.69
C LYS A 118 -14.17 -16.11 -3.22
N ASP A 119 -13.56 -16.86 -2.31
CA ASP A 119 -13.65 -16.62 -0.87
C ASP A 119 -12.69 -15.53 -0.37
N TYR A 120 -11.76 -15.08 -1.21
CA TYR A 120 -10.72 -14.10 -0.86
C TYR A 120 -10.88 -12.74 -1.54
N VAL A 121 -12.00 -12.48 -2.22
CA VAL A 121 -12.27 -11.15 -2.84
C VAL A 121 -12.16 -10.02 -1.83
N TRP A 122 -12.57 -10.26 -0.58
CA TRP A 122 -12.43 -9.27 0.51
C TRP A 122 -10.96 -8.95 0.85
N TYR A 123 -10.06 -9.93 0.71
CA TYR A 123 -8.62 -9.76 0.97
C TYR A 123 -8.01 -8.85 -0.10
N ILE A 124 -8.45 -8.97 -1.36
CA ILE A 124 -8.05 -8.09 -2.47
C ILE A 124 -8.42 -6.65 -2.13
N PHE A 125 -9.66 -6.43 -1.70
CA PHE A 125 -10.13 -5.10 -1.34
C PHE A 125 -9.33 -4.49 -0.18
N LEU A 126 -9.12 -5.25 0.90
CA LEU A 126 -8.35 -4.79 2.05
C LEU A 126 -6.89 -4.47 1.71
N ILE A 127 -6.23 -5.31 0.91
CA ILE A 127 -4.84 -5.07 0.49
C ILE A 127 -4.78 -3.85 -0.43
N GLY A 128 -5.69 -3.73 -1.40
CA GLY A 128 -5.75 -2.58 -2.30
C GLY A 128 -5.99 -1.26 -1.54
N MET A 129 -6.89 -1.26 -0.56
CA MET A 129 -7.12 -0.14 0.36
C MET A 129 -5.84 0.19 1.14
N ALA A 130 -5.18 -0.81 1.72
CA ALA A 130 -3.95 -0.62 2.47
C ALA A 130 -2.84 -0.02 1.60
N MET A 131 -2.66 -0.52 0.37
CA MET A 131 -1.69 -0.02 -0.60
C MET A 131 -1.99 1.43 -1.00
N ALA A 132 -3.27 1.77 -1.23
CA ALA A 132 -3.67 3.13 -1.60
C ALA A 132 -3.34 4.13 -0.49
N TYR A 133 -3.73 3.84 0.74
CA TYR A 133 -3.40 4.70 1.89
C TYR A 133 -1.90 4.78 2.16
N PHE A 134 -1.18 3.67 1.97
CA PHE A 134 0.27 3.67 2.10
C PHE A 134 0.90 4.71 1.15
N GLU A 135 0.47 4.77 -0.10
CA GLU A 135 0.98 5.75 -1.07
C GLU A 135 0.64 7.20 -0.69
N VAL A 136 -0.54 7.44 -0.12
CA VAL A 136 -0.91 8.78 0.39
C VAL A 136 0.02 9.21 1.52
N PHE A 137 0.25 8.35 2.53
CA PHE A 137 1.18 8.65 3.62
C PHE A 137 2.63 8.70 3.16
N TYR A 138 2.98 7.94 2.12
CA TYR A 138 4.30 7.99 1.51
C TYR A 138 4.53 9.32 0.80
N ALA A 139 3.58 9.77 -0.01
CA ALA A 139 3.61 11.10 -0.62
C ALA A 139 3.72 12.20 0.44
N TRP A 140 3.04 12.05 1.58
CA TRP A 140 3.14 12.96 2.73
C TRP A 140 4.56 13.06 3.28
N SER A 141 5.26 11.94 3.40
CA SER A 141 6.66 11.92 3.85
C SER A 141 7.61 12.51 2.79
N ARG A 142 7.27 12.36 1.51
CA ARG A 142 8.04 12.92 0.38
C ARG A 142 7.97 14.44 0.31
N ILE A 143 6.89 15.08 0.77
CA ILE A 143 6.81 16.55 0.89
C ILE A 143 7.98 17.11 1.71
N ARG A 144 8.31 16.46 2.83
CA ARG A 144 9.43 16.87 3.70
C ARG A 144 10.79 16.35 3.21
N LEU A 145 10.86 15.87 1.96
CA LEU A 145 12.04 15.27 1.33
C LEU A 145 12.57 14.01 2.06
N LYS A 146 11.74 13.32 2.85
CA LYS A 146 12.10 12.09 3.56
C LYS A 146 11.56 10.86 2.82
N SER A 147 12.24 10.44 1.74
CA SER A 147 11.81 9.26 0.97
C SER A 147 12.40 7.93 1.45
N VAL A 148 13.55 7.95 2.14
CA VAL A 148 14.34 6.73 2.44
C VAL A 148 13.53 5.71 3.24
N PHE A 149 12.86 6.15 4.31
CA PHE A 149 12.03 5.27 5.14
C PHE A 149 10.83 4.71 4.38
N GLY A 150 10.12 5.56 3.64
CA GLY A 150 8.98 5.11 2.84
C GLY A 150 9.37 4.14 1.72
N ASN A 151 10.54 4.35 1.09
CA ASN A 151 11.07 3.43 0.08
C ASN A 151 11.45 2.08 0.71
N PHE A 152 12.09 2.10 1.89
CA PHE A 152 12.37 0.87 2.65
C PHE A 152 11.08 0.11 2.97
N MET A 153 10.05 0.82 3.41
CA MET A 153 8.75 0.21 3.72
C MET A 153 8.06 -0.32 2.48
N LYS A 154 8.28 0.32 1.32
CA LYS A 154 7.72 -0.11 0.05
C LYS A 154 8.37 -1.38 -0.49
N GLU A 155 9.69 -1.43 -0.46
CA GLU A 155 10.47 -2.48 -1.12
C GLU A 155 10.82 -3.64 -0.21
N ILE A 156 11.19 -3.38 1.04
CA ILE A 156 11.80 -4.39 1.92
C ILE A 156 10.77 -4.94 2.91
N PHE A 157 9.97 -4.09 3.54
CA PHE A 157 9.11 -4.50 4.66
C PHE A 157 8.14 -5.64 4.31
N CYS A 158 7.40 -5.52 3.19
CA CYS A 158 6.48 -6.58 2.77
C CYS A 158 7.23 -7.86 2.38
N ARG A 159 8.43 -7.75 1.80
CA ARG A 159 9.21 -8.91 1.38
C ARG A 159 9.77 -9.66 2.57
N VAL A 160 10.31 -8.95 3.56
CA VAL A 160 10.75 -9.53 4.84
C VAL A 160 9.59 -10.20 5.57
N GLY A 161 8.43 -9.55 5.63
CA GLY A 161 7.22 -10.12 6.22
C GLY A 161 6.80 -11.42 5.53
N GLN A 162 6.81 -11.44 4.19
CA GLN A 162 6.54 -12.66 3.41
C GLN A 162 7.58 -13.75 3.66
N THR A 163 8.88 -13.42 3.69
CA THR A 163 9.94 -14.40 3.98
C THR A 163 9.74 -15.01 5.36
N LEU A 164 9.47 -14.19 6.38
CA LEU A 164 9.19 -14.67 7.73
C LEU A 164 7.98 -15.60 7.76
N LEU A 165 6.87 -15.21 7.12
CA LEU A 165 5.68 -16.05 7.05
C LEU A 165 5.95 -17.38 6.33
N LEU A 166 6.73 -17.38 5.25
CA LEU A 166 7.10 -18.60 4.52
C LEU A 166 7.99 -19.52 5.35
N LEU A 167 8.92 -18.96 6.14
CA LEU A 167 9.73 -19.75 7.08
C LEU A 167 8.88 -20.35 8.21
N LEU A 168 7.90 -19.61 8.73
CA LEU A 168 6.96 -20.13 9.73
C LEU A 168 6.08 -21.26 9.14
N LEU A 169 5.70 -21.15 7.86
CA LEU A 169 4.97 -22.19 7.14
C LEU A 169 5.84 -23.44 6.96
N TYR A 170 7.13 -23.28 6.67
CA TYR A 170 8.08 -24.39 6.53
C TYR A 170 8.22 -25.20 7.83
N TRP A 171 8.21 -24.55 8.99
CA TRP A 171 8.24 -25.22 10.29
C TRP A 171 6.87 -25.76 10.74
N ASP A 172 5.85 -25.73 9.87
CA ASP A 172 4.46 -26.16 10.15
C ASP A 172 3.84 -25.44 11.36
N ILE A 173 4.38 -24.26 11.74
CA ILE A 173 3.88 -23.45 12.86
C ILE A 173 2.55 -22.78 12.46
N ILE A 174 2.35 -22.52 11.16
CA ILE A 174 1.17 -21.83 10.63
C ILE A 174 0.56 -22.60 9.45
N THR A 175 -0.76 -22.53 9.31
CA THR A 175 -1.50 -23.08 8.17
C THR A 175 -1.65 -22.06 7.04
N ILE A 176 -1.89 -22.51 5.81
CA ILE A 176 -2.08 -21.65 4.63
C ILE A 176 -3.19 -20.57 4.79
N PRO A 177 -4.37 -20.87 5.36
CA PRO A 177 -5.39 -19.84 5.61
C PRO A 177 -4.91 -18.76 6.60
N PHE A 178 -4.08 -19.14 7.58
CA PHE A 178 -3.47 -18.20 8.50
C PHE A 178 -2.42 -17.33 7.79
N PHE A 179 -1.62 -17.92 6.90
CA PHE A 179 -0.67 -17.19 6.05
C PHE A 179 -1.36 -16.06 5.29
N LEU A 180 -2.51 -16.31 4.63
CA LEU A 180 -3.24 -15.30 3.87
C LEU A 180 -3.77 -14.17 4.77
N LYS A 181 -4.31 -14.50 5.94
CA LYS A 181 -4.75 -13.50 6.93
C LYS A 181 -3.59 -12.66 7.44
N ALA A 182 -2.47 -13.30 7.77
CA ALA A 182 -1.26 -12.62 8.23
C ALA A 182 -0.67 -11.73 7.13
N LEU A 183 -0.72 -12.15 5.86
CA LEU A 183 -0.30 -11.35 4.72
C LEU A 183 -1.12 -10.05 4.62
N VAL A 184 -2.45 -10.11 4.70
CA VAL A 184 -3.29 -8.91 4.80
C VAL A 184 -2.90 -8.05 6.00
N GLY A 185 -2.69 -8.69 7.15
CA GLY A 185 -2.24 -8.02 8.38
C GLY A 185 -0.93 -7.26 8.19
N PHE A 186 0.05 -7.84 7.50
CA PHE A 186 1.34 -7.18 7.19
C PHE A 186 1.16 -5.95 6.30
N TYR A 187 0.28 -6.00 5.29
CA TYR A 187 -0.02 -4.84 4.45
C TYR A 187 -0.70 -3.73 5.26
N LEU A 188 -1.68 -4.07 6.10
CA LEU A 188 -2.34 -3.10 6.98
C LEU A 188 -1.36 -2.49 7.99
N LEU A 189 -0.54 -3.33 8.62
CA LEU A 189 0.46 -2.93 9.60
C LEU A 189 1.51 -2.01 8.98
N ARG A 190 1.97 -2.31 7.76
CA ARG A 190 2.84 -1.42 6.98
C ARG A 190 2.22 -0.04 6.81
N THR A 191 0.93 0.02 6.45
CA THR A 191 0.21 1.29 6.26
C THR A 191 0.07 2.06 7.58
N ILE A 192 -0.19 1.37 8.69
CA ILE A 192 -0.27 1.98 10.02
C ILE A 192 1.09 2.55 10.44
N ILE A 193 2.19 1.81 10.26
CA ILE A 193 3.54 2.31 10.53
C ILE A 193 3.82 3.56 9.70
N MET A 194 3.46 3.53 8.41
CA MET A 194 3.68 4.66 7.52
C MET A 194 2.85 5.89 7.91
N LYS A 195 1.60 5.68 8.34
CA LYS A 195 0.74 6.73 8.88
C LYS A 195 1.36 7.39 10.12
N ILE A 196 1.81 6.59 11.09
CA ILE A 196 2.45 7.09 12.32
C ILE A 196 3.70 7.90 11.97
N TYR A 197 4.52 7.38 11.04
CA TYR A 197 5.72 8.08 10.58
C TYR A 197 5.39 9.41 9.89
N ALA A 198 4.41 9.43 8.98
CA ALA A 198 3.97 10.63 8.29
C ALA A 198 3.45 11.69 9.27
N TYR A 199 2.66 11.29 10.28
CA TYR A 199 2.11 12.21 11.27
C TYR A 199 3.17 12.77 12.22
N ARG A 200 4.23 12.01 12.51
CA ARG A 200 5.39 12.51 13.28
C ARG A 200 6.19 13.54 12.48
N LEU A 201 6.26 13.39 11.15
CA LEU A 201 6.94 14.33 10.27
C LEU A 201 6.16 15.63 10.06
N LEU A 202 4.85 15.51 9.94
CA LEU A 202 3.96 16.64 9.70
C LEU A 202 2.62 16.32 10.36
N THR A 203 2.42 16.86 11.56
CA THR A 203 1.19 16.68 12.32
C THR A 203 0.03 17.34 11.57
N PRO A 204 -0.97 16.59 11.09
CA PRO A 204 -2.15 17.21 10.49
C PRO A 204 -2.87 18.02 11.56
N LYS A 205 -3.00 19.33 11.37
CA LYS A 205 -4.01 20.10 12.09
C LYS A 205 -5.30 19.97 11.31
N PHE A 206 -6.33 19.39 11.92
CA PHE A 206 -7.66 19.30 11.32
C PHE A 206 -8.32 20.68 11.32
N SER A 207 -7.93 21.56 10.39
CA SER A 207 -8.67 22.79 10.12
C SER A 207 -9.73 22.51 9.07
N PHE A 208 -11.00 22.49 9.47
CA PHE A 208 -12.16 22.34 8.59
C PHE A 208 -12.47 23.68 7.90
N GLU A 209 -11.46 24.31 7.32
CA GLU A 209 -11.61 25.55 6.55
C GLU A 209 -11.26 25.25 5.10
N TRP A 210 -12.24 25.45 4.22
CA TRP A 210 -12.09 25.26 2.79
C TRP A 210 -10.99 26.20 2.28
N PRO A 211 -9.99 25.73 1.51
CA PRO A 211 -8.97 26.61 0.98
C PRO A 211 -9.62 27.60 0.02
N ARG A 212 -9.82 28.85 0.47
CA ARG A 212 -10.16 29.98 -0.39
C ARG A 212 -8.95 30.30 -1.26
N ASN A 213 -8.87 29.62 -2.40
CA ASN A 213 -8.12 30.13 -3.53
C ASN A 213 -9.05 30.18 -4.74
N THR A 214 -10.03 31.07 -4.68
CA THR A 214 -10.77 31.50 -5.88
C THR A 214 -9.98 32.62 -6.52
N LEU A 215 -9.40 32.30 -7.68
CA LEU A 215 -8.92 33.19 -8.75
C LEU A 215 -9.27 34.68 -8.53
N ASN A 216 -8.25 35.49 -8.30
CA ASN A 216 -8.21 36.89 -8.73
C ASN A 216 -7.15 37.01 -9.82
#